data_AF-A0A9P7LD11-F1
#
_entry.id   AF-A0A9P7LD11-F1
#
_cell.length_a   1.000
_cell.length_b   1.000
_cell.length_c   1.000
_cell.angle_alpha   90.00
_cell.angle_beta   90.00
_cell.angle_gamma   90.00
#
_symmetry.space_group_name_H-M   'P 1'
#
loop_
_entity.id
_entity.type
_entity.pdbx_description
1 polymer ?
#
loop_
_entity_poly.entity_id
_entity_poly.type
_entity_poly.pdbx_seq_one_letter_code
_entity_poly.pdbx_strand_id
1 'polypeptide(L)' 'MRDNVKARVGEIHWEEIDQIDWGANTNMAESVRSDLEWLRKNEVIRNELKSTARGFLFAIKTGKAEEIKLA' A
#
# COMPACT_ATOMS: atom_id res chain seq x y z
N MET A 1 3.37 -11.70 9.37
CA MET A 1 2.59 -10.79 10.24
C MET A 1 1.34 -11.47 10.75
N ARG A 2 0.50 -12.00 9.86
CA ARG A 2 -0.67 -12.84 10.16
C ARG A 2 -0.42 -13.89 11.26
N ASP A 3 0.57 -14.77 11.09
CA ASP A 3 0.86 -15.84 12.06
C ASP A 3 1.27 -15.32 13.43
N ASN A 4 1.99 -14.19 13.47
CA ASN A 4 2.38 -13.54 14.73
C ASN A 4 1.15 -13.01 15.49
N VAL A 5 0.11 -12.55 14.79
CA VAL A 5 -1.13 -12.09 15.42
C VAL A 5 -1.94 -13.30 15.91
N LYS A 6 -2.11 -14.33 15.06
CA LYS A 6 -2.79 -15.58 15.42
C LYS A 6 -2.19 -16.25 16.66
N ALA A 7 -0.86 -16.23 16.81
CA ALA A 7 -0.18 -16.79 17.98
C ALA A 7 -0.45 -16.06 19.31
N ARG A 8 -1.07 -14.87 19.27
CA ARG A 8 -1.36 -14.04 20.45
C ARG A 8 -2.84 -13.99 20.80
N VAL A 9 -3.70 -14.60 19.98
CA VAL A 9 -5.16 -14.58 20.15
C VAL A 9 -5.73 -15.99 20.06
N GLY A 10 -6.95 -16.19 20.58
CA GLY A 10 -7.64 -17.47 20.44
C GLY A 10 -8.01 -17.79 18.98
N GLU A 11 -8.12 -19.09 18.67
CA GLU A 11 -8.51 -19.60 17.35
C GLU A 11 -9.81 -19.01 16.81
N ILE A 12 -10.71 -18.61 17.71
CA ILE A 12 -11.99 -17.96 17.37
C ILE A 12 -11.85 -16.68 16.53
N HIS A 13 -10.67 -16.04 16.51
CA HIS A 13 -10.40 -14.82 15.73
C HIS A 13 -9.63 -15.08 14.44
N TRP A 14 -9.25 -16.33 14.17
CA TRP A 14 -8.33 -16.63 13.07
C TRP A 14 -8.93 -16.38 11.69
N GLU A 15 -10.21 -16.66 11.51
CA GLU A 15 -10.93 -16.41 10.25
C GLU A 15 -10.96 -14.91 9.93
N GLU A 16 -11.32 -14.08 10.91
CA GLU A 16 -11.31 -12.62 10.77
C GLU A 16 -9.91 -12.12 10.42
N ILE A 17 -8.89 -12.66 11.10
CA ILE A 17 -7.50 -12.33 10.80
C ILE A 17 -7.18 -12.69 9.36
N ASP A 18 -7.53 -13.90 8.89
CA ASP A 18 -7.25 -14.39 7.53
C ASP A 18 -7.80 -13.49 6.43
N GLN A 19 -8.93 -12.83 6.66
CA GLN A 19 -9.54 -11.92 5.72
C GLN A 19 -8.88 -10.54 5.64
N ILE A 20 -7.98 -10.20 6.56
CA ILE A 20 -7.27 -8.92 6.53
C ILE A 20 -6.36 -8.87 5.30
N ASP A 21 -6.58 -7.85 4.46
CA ASP A 21 -5.61 -7.36 3.50
C ASP A 21 -4.59 -6.50 4.25
N TRP A 22 -3.35 -6.98 4.30
CA TRP A 22 -2.26 -6.34 5.03
C TRP A 22 -1.54 -5.27 4.19
N GLY A 23 -1.99 -5.02 2.97
CA GLY A 23 -1.33 -4.13 2.02
C GLY A 23 0.03 -4.65 1.55
N ALA A 24 0.72 -3.84 0.74
CA ALA A 24 2.04 -4.20 0.24
C ALA A 24 3.09 -4.17 1.36
N ASN A 25 3.81 -5.28 1.55
CA ASN A 25 4.79 -5.43 2.63
C ASN A 25 6.17 -5.95 2.17
N THR A 26 6.36 -6.18 0.87
CA THR A 26 7.60 -6.73 0.30
C THR A 26 8.31 -5.79 -0.67
N ASN A 27 7.58 -5.06 -1.51
CA ASN A 27 8.15 -4.12 -2.47
C ASN A 27 7.44 -2.76 -2.41
N MET A 28 8.04 -1.82 -1.69
CA MET A 28 7.44 -0.50 -1.46
C MET A 28 7.35 0.33 -2.74
N ALA A 29 8.34 0.23 -3.64
CA ALA A 29 8.30 0.95 -4.91
C ALA A 29 7.14 0.45 -5.78
N GLU A 30 6.93 -0.86 -5.81
CA GLU A 30 5.82 -1.46 -6.56
C GLU A 30 4.45 -1.18 -5.94
N SER A 31 4.37 -1.09 -4.61
CA SER A 31 3.17 -0.60 -3.92
C SER A 31 2.78 0.79 -4.42
N VAL A 32 3.74 1.72 -4.42
CA VAL A 32 3.49 3.10 -4.85
C VAL A 32 3.06 3.16 -6.32
N ARG A 33 3.64 2.33 -7.20
CA ARG A 33 3.18 2.21 -8.60
C ARG A 33 1.75 1.69 -8.69
N SER A 34 1.45 0.61 -7.99
CA SER A 34 0.13 -0.01 -7.97
C SER A 34 -0.94 0.97 -7.47
N ASP A 35 -0.64 1.72 -6.40
CA ASP A 35 -1.53 2.74 -5.85
C ASP A 35 -1.77 3.89 -6.83
N LEU A 36 -0.70 4.35 -7.51
CA LEU A 36 -0.83 5.38 -8.54
C LEU A 36 -1.67 4.88 -9.72
N GLU A 37 -1.46 3.66 -10.20
CA GLU A 37 -2.27 3.06 -11.26
C GLU A 37 -3.73 2.92 -10.87
N TRP A 38 -4.00 2.41 -9.66
CA TRP A 38 -5.35 2.32 -9.12
C TRP A 38 -6.00 3.71 -9.08
N LEU A 39 -5.28 4.72 -8.59
CA LEU A 39 -5.77 6.09 -8.51
C LEU A 39 -6.07 6.68 -9.90
N ARG A 40 -5.25 6.36 -10.92
CA ARG A 40 -5.51 6.78 -12.31
C ARG A 40 -6.76 6.11 -12.89
N LYS A 41 -7.07 4.87 -12.52
CA LYS A 41 -8.21 4.09 -13.02
C LYS A 41 -9.50 4.30 -12.22
N ASN A 42 -9.40 4.79 -10.98
CA ASN A 42 -10.52 4.93 -10.07
C ASN A 42 -11.61 5.87 -10.63
N GLU A 43 -12.89 5.50 -10.62
CA GLU A 43 -13.95 6.30 -11.24
C GLU A 43 -14.47 7.45 -10.36
N VAL A 44 -14.28 7.37 -9.04
CA VAL A 44 -14.86 8.32 -8.09
C VAL A 44 -13.94 9.50 -7.75
N ILE A 45 -12.67 9.43 -8.12
CA ILE A 45 -11.73 10.55 -7.96
C ILE A 45 -11.89 11.52 -9.16
N ARG A 46 -11.71 12.83 -8.94
CA ARG A 46 -11.74 13.81 -10.03
C ARG A 46 -10.53 13.66 -10.94
N ASN A 47 -10.73 13.73 -12.26
CA ASN A 47 -9.67 13.53 -13.26
C ASN A 47 -8.46 14.45 -13.06
N GLU A 48 -8.69 15.68 -12.62
CA GLU A 48 -7.64 16.69 -12.39
C GLU A 48 -6.72 16.31 -11.21
N LEU A 49 -7.28 15.65 -10.20
CA LEU A 49 -6.52 15.13 -9.07
C LEU A 49 -5.77 13.86 -9.46
N LYS A 50 -6.39 13.02 -10.31
CA LYS A 50 -5.71 11.84 -10.85
C LYS A 50 -4.50 12.27 -11.65
N SER A 51 -4.64 13.16 -12.62
CA SER A 51 -3.55 13.49 -13.54
C SER A 51 -2.32 14.10 -12.84
N THR A 52 -2.53 14.81 -11.72
CA THR A 52 -1.49 15.53 -10.98
C THR A 52 -0.91 14.76 -9.79
N ALA A 53 -1.51 13.65 -9.37
CA ALA A 53 -1.03 12.87 -8.23
C ALA A 53 0.36 12.26 -8.48
N ARG A 54 1.24 12.36 -7.50
CA ARG A 54 2.63 11.87 -7.54
C ARG A 54 2.87 10.90 -6.38
N GLY A 55 3.68 9.88 -6.62
CA GLY A 55 4.06 8.89 -5.62
C GLY A 55 5.51 9.08 -5.20
N PHE A 56 5.80 8.84 -3.92
CA PHE A 56 7.14 8.98 -3.37
C PHE A 56 7.49 7.80 -2.47
N LEU A 57 8.74 7.35 -2.55
CA LEU A 57 9.34 6.44 -1.60
C LEU A 57 10.22 7.24 -0.63
N PHE A 58 9.89 7.19 0.66
CA PHE A 58 10.63 7.89 1.69
C PHE A 58 11.68 6.97 2.33
N ALA A 59 12.94 7.30 2.17
CA ALA A 59 14.05 6.59 2.79
C ALA A 59 14.26 7.08 4.23
N ILE A 60 13.73 6.34 5.21
CA ILE A 60 13.76 6.71 6.64
C ILE A 60 15.18 7.04 7.13
N LYS A 61 16.18 6.26 6.72
CA LYS A 61 17.58 6.45 7.17
C LYS A 61 18.19 7.77 6.72
N THR A 62 17.80 8.28 5.55
CA THR A 62 18.41 9.45 4.92
C THR A 62 17.50 10.67 4.91
N GLY A 63 16.21 10.48 5.22
CA GLY A 63 15.18 11.52 5.14
C GLY A 63 14.85 11.94 3.72
N LYS A 64 15.34 11.23 2.70
CA LYS A 64 15.13 11.58 1.29
C LYS A 64 13.84 10.96 0.76
N ALA A 65 13.08 11.76 0.02
CA ALA A 65 11.95 11.28 -0.77
C ALA A 65 12.38 11.13 -2.23
N GLU A 66 12.23 9.93 -2.78
CA GLU A 66 12.44 9.66 -4.19
C GLU A 66 11.08 9.54 -4.88
N GLU A 67 10.88 10.28 -5.98
CA GLU A 67 9.65 10.16 -6.74
C GLU A 67 9.62 8.85 -7.54
N ILE A 68 8.53 8.10 -7.40
CA ILE A 68 8.26 6.90 -8.18
C ILE A 68 7.44 7.30 -9.40
N LYS A 69 8.01 7.07 -10.59
CA LYS A 69 7.34 7.29 -11.87
C LYS A 69 6.67 6.01 -12.35
N LEU A 70 5.49 6.17 -12.96
CA LEU A 70 4.89 5.13 -13.78
C LEU A 70 5.70 5.02 -15.08
N ALA A 71 5.93 3.78 -15.54
CA ALA A 71 6.67 3.51 -16.77
C ALA A 71 5.85 3.86 -18.02
#